data_AF-A0A959Y0M6-F1
#
_entry.id   AF-A0A959Y0M6-F1
#
_cell.length_a   1.000
_cell.length_b   1.000
_cell.length_c   1.000
_cell.angle_alpha   90.00
_cell.angle_beta   90.00
_cell.angle_gamma   90.00
#
_symmetry.space_group_name_H-M   'P 1'
#
loop_
_entity.id
_entity.type
_entity.pdbx_description
1 polymer ?
#
loop_
_entity_poly.entity_id
_entity_poly.type
_entity_poly.pdbx_seq_one_letter_code
_entity_poly.pdbx_strand_id
1 'polypeptide(L)'
;MKKITIGLSVLVLLPLLAMGQNLIINTTNRITKSLDGSWHYIVDPYETGFYNFHAKPYEEDNPNASAAFYNNFHTNDKTALVEYDFDKSPALKVPGDWNTQKTDLFYYEGTIWLKRSFDYKLKEGRRLFVYFGAINYKADVYLNGKKLGTHTGGFTSFNFEITGIVKPKDNYLVVKVDNKRIKEGVPALSTDWWNYGGITRSVTLVEGPNSFIRDYSIQLKKGSKDILTGYLQMDNVAMAGKAVINIPELKIEQSVTYDVNGYGSFEINAGNIQYWSPAQPKLYNVIIKTDWQKIKDEIGFRTIETKGADILLNGQPVFLKGISIHEDYKGRRAYSETDAVALLSLAKELECNYVRLAHYPHNEYMLKQADKMGLMVWEEIPVYWTIDFDNPSVYNNARNQLTEAITRDKNRASIIIWSMANETPVTSSRNKFITNLAHYTRSLDSTRLISAALLTRSENGINIVDDTLGAVVDVVAFNQYRGWYGGNLETAPDAKWFCPYNKPIVVSEFGGGALQGKHGDKTERWTEEYLVYLYKQNIAMLDKI
;
A
#
# COMPACT_ATOMS: atom_id res chain seq x y z
N MET A 1 40.74 -41.12 30.72
CA MET A 1 40.74 -39.72 30.26
C MET A 1 39.88 -39.58 29.01
N LYS A 2 38.61 -39.20 29.16
CA LYS A 2 37.75 -38.79 28.04
C LYS A 2 37.42 -37.31 28.27
N LYS A 3 37.97 -36.43 27.42
CA LYS A 3 37.68 -34.98 27.44
C LYS A 3 36.27 -34.78 26.89
N ILE A 4 35.37 -34.27 27.73
CA ILE A 4 34.05 -33.79 27.33
C ILE A 4 34.25 -32.32 26.95
N THR A 5 34.16 -32.03 25.65
CA THR A 5 34.20 -30.66 25.13
C THR A 5 32.77 -30.11 25.23
N ILE A 6 32.54 -29.22 26.21
CA ILE A 6 31.28 -28.48 26.32
C ILE A 6 31.34 -27.34 25.30
N GLY A 7 30.61 -27.50 24.19
CA GLY A 7 30.41 -26.43 23.22
C GLY A 7 29.49 -25.37 23.81
N LEU A 8 30.06 -24.20 24.08
CA LEU A 8 29.32 -23.02 24.51
C LEU A 8 28.63 -22.42 23.28
N SER A 9 27.34 -22.71 23.10
CA SER A 9 26.50 -22.10 22.08
C SER A 9 26.29 -20.62 22.42
N VAL A 10 27.08 -19.74 21.84
CA VAL A 10 26.86 -18.29 21.90
C VAL A 10 25.63 -17.98 21.06
N LEU A 11 24.50 -17.77 21.74
CA LEU A 11 23.26 -17.27 21.15
C LEU A 11 23.50 -15.82 20.73
N VAL A 12 23.88 -15.60 19.48
CA VAL A 12 23.92 -14.25 18.90
C VAL A 12 22.47 -13.79 18.75
N LEU A 13 22.00 -13.00 19.72
CA LEU A 13 20.80 -12.17 19.60
C LEU A 13 21.06 -11.15 18.49
N LEU A 14 20.68 -11.50 17.26
CA LEU A 14 20.48 -10.52 16.20
C LEU A 14 19.48 -9.49 16.71
N PRO A 15 19.77 -8.18 16.62
CA PRO A 15 18.78 -7.18 16.94
C PRO A 15 17.67 -7.33 15.90
N LEU A 16 16.47 -7.70 16.37
CA LEU A 16 15.23 -7.48 15.65
C LEU A 16 15.16 -5.98 15.38
N LEU A 17 15.65 -5.56 14.21
CA LEU A 17 15.32 -4.26 13.63
C LEU A 17 13.80 -4.18 13.66
N ALA A 18 13.29 -3.23 14.45
CA ALA A 18 11.87 -3.06 14.70
C ALA A 18 11.15 -2.78 13.37
N MET A 19 10.65 -3.85 12.75
CA MET A 19 9.65 -3.78 11.69
C MET A 19 8.43 -3.04 12.26
N GLY A 20 7.84 -2.17 11.45
CA GLY A 20 6.80 -1.22 11.84
C GLY A 20 5.86 -1.75 12.93
N GLN A 21 5.80 -1.02 14.03
CA GLN A 21 4.89 -1.30 15.14
C GLN A 21 3.47 -1.50 14.58
N ASN A 22 2.83 -2.62 14.92
CA ASN A 22 1.38 -2.80 15.05
C ASN A 22 0.54 -1.60 14.53
N LEU A 23 0.27 -1.54 13.22
CA LEU A 23 -0.32 -0.37 12.54
C LEU A 23 -1.62 0.09 13.24
N ILE A 24 -1.75 1.40 13.43
CA ILE A 24 -3.00 2.03 13.88
C ILE A 24 -3.88 2.28 12.65
N ILE A 25 -4.99 1.57 12.53
CA ILE A 25 -5.91 1.76 11.38
C ILE A 25 -6.91 2.89 11.64
N ASN A 26 -7.60 3.30 10.56
CA ASN A 26 -8.67 4.30 10.58
C ASN A 26 -8.24 5.60 11.27
N THR A 27 -7.06 6.11 10.89
CA THR A 27 -6.47 7.29 11.53
C THR A 27 -7.27 8.57 11.25
N THR A 28 -7.94 8.67 10.11
CA THR A 28 -8.80 9.82 9.76
C THR A 28 -9.96 10.04 10.74
N ASN A 29 -10.38 9.01 11.48
CA ASN A 29 -11.44 9.08 12.47
C ASN A 29 -10.91 9.11 13.93
N ARG A 30 -9.65 9.50 14.11
CA ARG A 30 -9.01 9.68 15.43
C ARG A 30 -8.72 11.16 15.70
N ILE A 31 -8.23 11.45 16.90
CA ILE A 31 -7.76 12.80 17.23
C ILE A 31 -6.41 12.98 16.54
N THR A 32 -6.39 13.79 15.49
CA THR A 32 -5.22 13.96 14.65
C THR A 32 -4.76 15.42 14.57
N LYS A 33 -3.46 15.62 14.41
CA LYS A 33 -2.86 16.90 14.00
C LYS A 33 -1.90 16.65 12.85
N SER A 34 -2.16 17.27 11.70
CA SER A 34 -1.27 17.14 10.55
C SER A 34 0.08 17.81 10.82
N LEU A 35 1.15 17.18 10.32
CA LEU A 35 2.49 17.75 10.18
C LEU A 35 2.83 18.06 8.72
N ASP A 36 1.86 17.97 7.81
CA ASP A 36 2.00 18.36 6.42
C ASP A 36 2.35 19.86 6.30
N GLY A 37 2.87 20.26 5.15
CA GLY A 37 3.27 21.62 4.83
C GLY A 37 4.67 21.68 4.26
N SER A 38 5.37 22.79 4.51
CA SER A 38 6.75 22.96 4.09
C SER A 38 7.72 22.37 5.12
N TRP A 39 8.59 21.48 4.67
CA TRP A 39 9.67 20.86 5.44
C TRP A 39 11.00 21.29 4.87
N HIS A 40 11.91 21.72 5.74
CA HIS A 40 13.28 22.06 5.35
C HIS A 40 14.02 20.81 4.90
N TYR A 41 14.85 20.90 3.86
CA TYR A 41 15.51 19.72 3.32
C TYR A 41 16.97 19.95 2.92
N ILE A 42 17.74 18.86 2.97
CA ILE A 42 19.12 18.81 2.51
C ILE A 42 19.26 17.59 1.59
N VAL A 43 19.73 17.83 0.37
CA VAL A 43 20.09 16.77 -0.60
C VAL A 43 21.48 16.24 -0.21
N ASP A 44 21.59 14.94 0.04
CA ASP A 44 22.79 14.32 0.61
C ASP A 44 23.15 13.05 -0.18
N PRO A 45 23.66 13.19 -1.42
CA PRO A 45 23.92 12.06 -2.31
C PRO A 45 25.01 11.10 -1.80
N TYR A 46 25.93 11.60 -0.96
CA TYR A 46 27.03 10.81 -0.38
C TYR A 46 26.76 10.39 1.06
N GLU A 47 25.57 10.68 1.58
CA GLU A 47 25.11 10.30 2.91
C GLU A 47 26.04 10.78 4.03
N THR A 48 26.66 11.96 3.86
CA THR A 48 27.59 12.54 4.85
C THR A 48 26.88 12.97 6.12
N GLY A 49 25.57 13.19 6.08
CA GLY A 49 24.76 13.43 7.26
C GLY A 49 24.51 12.17 8.10
N PHE A 50 24.82 10.98 7.56
CA PHE A 50 24.65 9.68 8.23
C PHE A 50 25.97 8.98 8.54
N TYR A 51 26.93 9.02 7.60
CA TYR A 51 28.23 8.36 7.71
C TYR A 51 29.36 9.37 7.93
N ASN A 52 30.31 9.02 8.81
CA ASN A 52 31.57 9.75 8.92
C ASN A 52 32.53 9.41 7.75
N PHE A 53 33.68 10.08 7.67
CA PHE A 53 34.67 9.87 6.59
C PHE A 53 35.34 8.48 6.60
N HIS A 54 35.11 7.66 7.64
CA HIS A 54 35.50 6.25 7.69
C HIS A 54 34.37 5.30 7.25
N ALA A 55 33.30 5.84 6.66
CA ALA A 55 32.08 5.12 6.27
C ALA A 55 31.39 4.39 7.44
N LYS A 56 31.55 4.89 8.68
CA LYS A 56 30.82 4.39 9.84
C LYS A 56 29.58 5.25 10.11
N PRO A 57 28.40 4.65 10.37
CA PRO A 57 27.23 5.41 10.79
C PRO A 57 27.51 6.20 12.07
N TYR A 58 27.09 7.47 12.12
CA TYR A 58 27.14 8.24 13.37
C TYR A 58 26.33 7.58 14.48
N GLU A 59 25.25 6.87 14.15
CA GLU A 59 24.43 6.12 15.12
C GLU A 59 25.23 5.08 15.92
N GLU A 60 26.32 4.55 15.36
CA GLU A 60 27.14 3.51 15.98
C GLU A 60 28.44 4.10 16.55
N ASP A 61 29.02 5.09 15.88
CA ASP A 61 30.32 5.66 16.22
C ASP A 61 30.23 6.82 17.23
N ASN A 62 29.40 7.82 16.94
CA ASN A 62 29.16 8.97 17.82
C ASN A 62 27.73 9.53 17.60
N PRO A 63 26.73 9.00 18.32
CA PRO A 63 25.33 9.34 18.08
C PRO A 63 25.02 10.84 18.23
N ASN A 64 25.78 11.54 19.07
CA ASN A 64 25.59 12.96 19.36
C ASN A 64 26.50 13.88 18.52
N ALA A 65 27.13 13.35 17.46
CA ALA A 65 27.98 14.14 16.58
C ALA A 65 27.23 15.36 16.03
N SER A 66 27.88 16.54 16.06
CA SER A 66 27.32 17.76 15.48
C SER A 66 27.14 17.66 13.97
N ALA A 67 27.92 16.80 13.29
CA ALA A 67 27.82 16.52 11.86
C ALA A 67 26.66 15.58 11.49
N ALA A 68 26.08 14.85 12.45
CA ALA A 68 24.96 13.96 12.18
C ALA A 68 23.66 14.76 11.98
N PHE A 69 23.03 14.66 10.81
CA PHE A 69 21.92 15.54 10.44
C PHE A 69 20.67 15.31 11.30
N TYR A 70 20.45 14.08 11.77
CA TYR A 70 19.31 13.77 12.65
C TYR A 70 19.33 14.49 14.00
N ASN A 71 20.48 15.06 14.41
CA ASN A 71 20.59 15.84 15.65
C ASN A 71 20.09 17.29 15.51
N ASN A 72 19.89 17.78 14.28
CA ASN A 72 19.48 19.16 14.01
C ASN A 72 20.30 20.16 14.86
N PHE A 73 21.63 20.00 14.85
CA PHE A 73 22.54 20.70 15.74
C PHE A 73 22.68 22.17 15.34
N HIS A 74 22.51 23.07 16.32
CA HIS A 74 22.66 24.52 16.13
C HIS A 74 23.54 25.08 17.25
N THR A 75 24.36 26.07 16.91
CA THR A 75 25.21 26.76 17.89
C THR A 75 25.38 28.22 17.49
N ASN A 76 25.46 29.09 18.49
CA ASN A 76 25.82 30.51 18.32
C ASN A 76 27.34 30.73 18.40
N ASP A 77 28.10 29.70 18.78
CA ASP A 77 29.55 29.74 18.80
C ASP A 77 30.09 29.67 17.36
N LYS A 78 30.60 30.81 16.88
CA LYS A 78 31.17 30.94 15.53
C LYS A 78 32.44 30.13 15.32
N THR A 79 33.04 29.58 16.38
CA THR A 79 34.24 28.73 16.29
C THR A 79 33.89 27.26 16.11
N ALA A 80 32.65 26.86 16.40
CA ALA A 80 32.19 25.49 16.22
C ALA A 80 31.97 25.19 14.73
N LEU A 81 32.49 24.05 14.27
CA LEU A 81 32.26 23.56 12.92
C LEU A 81 30.89 22.88 12.82
N VAL A 82 30.03 23.40 11.94
CA VAL A 82 28.76 22.79 11.54
C VAL A 82 28.64 22.91 10.03
N GLU A 83 28.47 21.79 9.34
CA GLU A 83 28.47 21.73 7.86
C GLU A 83 27.06 21.76 7.25
N TYR A 84 26.02 21.91 8.08
CA TYR A 84 24.63 22.00 7.64
C TYR A 84 23.80 22.93 8.52
N ASP A 85 22.66 23.37 8.01
CA ASP A 85 21.68 24.17 8.75
C ASP A 85 20.30 23.97 8.12
N PHE A 86 19.41 23.21 8.78
CA PHE A 86 18.06 23.00 8.27
C PHE A 86 17.27 24.31 8.22
N ASP A 87 17.40 25.18 9.22
CA ASP A 87 16.58 26.39 9.33
C ASP A 87 16.90 27.42 8.24
N LYS A 88 18.11 27.35 7.65
CA LYS A 88 18.51 28.13 6.47
C LYS A 88 18.38 27.37 5.14
N SER A 89 18.08 26.08 5.18
CA SER A 89 17.92 25.25 3.97
C SER A 89 16.61 25.55 3.23
N PRO A 90 16.51 25.28 1.92
CA PRO A 90 15.24 25.37 1.20
C PRO A 90 14.20 24.38 1.75
N ALA A 91 12.95 24.50 1.30
CA ALA A 91 11.86 23.63 1.74
C ALA A 91 11.17 22.90 0.57
N LEU A 92 10.72 21.67 0.84
CA LEU A 92 9.82 20.88 -0.01
C LEU A 92 8.44 20.81 0.64
N LYS A 93 7.42 20.60 -0.18
CA LYS A 93 6.07 20.25 0.25
C LYS A 93 6.00 18.78 0.64
N VAL A 94 5.39 18.54 1.80
CA VAL A 94 5.01 17.24 2.32
C VAL A 94 3.51 17.29 2.62
N PRO A 95 2.70 16.33 2.13
CA PRO A 95 3.08 15.23 1.25
C PRO A 95 3.44 15.69 -0.16
N GLY A 96 4.25 14.88 -0.84
CA GLY A 96 4.57 15.04 -2.25
C GLY A 96 5.85 14.31 -2.61
N ASP A 97 5.99 13.94 -3.88
CA ASP A 97 7.28 13.53 -4.43
C ASP A 97 8.21 14.73 -4.57
N TRP A 98 9.52 14.54 -4.42
CA TRP A 98 10.48 15.64 -4.59
C TRP A 98 10.74 15.97 -6.07
N ASN A 99 10.47 15.01 -6.96
CA ASN A 99 10.89 15.03 -8.36
C ASN A 99 10.22 16.17 -9.13
N THR A 100 8.94 16.44 -8.87
CA THR A 100 8.19 17.48 -9.61
C THR A 100 8.27 18.84 -8.95
N GLN A 101 8.88 18.94 -7.77
CA GLN A 101 8.93 20.18 -7.01
C GLN A 101 10.12 21.06 -7.38
N LYS A 102 11.20 20.44 -7.88
CA LYS A 102 12.43 21.11 -8.30
C LYS A 102 12.99 20.41 -9.53
N THR A 103 13.40 21.17 -10.53
CA THR A 103 14.00 20.66 -11.78
C THR A 103 15.19 19.74 -11.52
N ASP A 104 16.05 20.13 -10.58
CA ASP A 104 17.29 19.43 -10.28
C ASP A 104 17.05 18.13 -9.48
N LEU A 105 15.83 17.94 -8.97
CA LEU A 105 15.42 16.72 -8.28
C LEU A 105 14.65 15.75 -9.18
N PHE A 106 14.36 16.11 -10.43
CA PHE A 106 13.51 15.31 -11.31
C PHE A 106 14.04 13.87 -11.46
N TYR A 107 15.35 13.73 -11.75
CA TYR A 107 16.05 12.45 -11.87
C TYR A 107 16.76 12.02 -10.58
N TYR A 108 16.56 12.71 -9.47
CA TYR A 108 17.34 12.44 -8.27
C TYR A 108 16.97 11.10 -7.65
N GLU A 109 17.98 10.22 -7.58
CA GLU A 109 17.96 8.96 -6.84
C GLU A 109 19.04 8.99 -5.77
N GLY A 110 18.65 9.01 -4.49
CA GLY A 110 19.59 9.22 -3.40
C GLY A 110 18.90 9.58 -2.09
N THR A 111 19.69 10.07 -1.13
CA THR A 111 19.21 10.48 0.19
C THR A 111 18.85 11.96 0.21
N ILE A 112 17.61 12.27 0.62
CA ILE A 112 17.22 13.61 1.06
C ILE A 112 16.81 13.55 2.53
N TRP A 113 17.36 14.46 3.33
CA TRP A 113 16.93 14.67 4.70
C TRP A 113 15.84 15.72 4.74
N LEU A 114 14.75 15.46 5.48
CA LEU A 114 13.67 16.41 5.69
C LEU A 114 13.48 16.68 7.19
N LYS A 115 13.25 17.94 7.56
CA LYS A 115 13.06 18.39 8.94
C LYS A 115 11.79 19.22 9.10
N ARG A 116 11.04 18.92 10.16
CA ARG A 116 9.87 19.69 10.60
C ARG A 116 9.90 19.94 12.09
N SER A 117 9.84 21.21 12.47
CA SER A 117 9.61 21.60 13.87
C SER A 117 8.13 21.67 14.20
N PHE A 118 7.77 21.31 15.43
CA PHE A 118 6.40 21.41 15.92
C PHE A 118 6.31 21.50 17.45
N ASP A 119 5.27 22.19 17.91
CA ASP A 119 4.87 22.20 19.31
C ASP A 119 3.69 21.24 19.53
N TYR A 120 3.73 20.50 20.62
CA TYR A 120 2.66 19.60 21.00
C TYR A 120 2.59 19.41 22.51
N LYS A 121 1.55 19.96 23.14
CA LYS A 121 1.28 19.73 24.56
C LYS A 121 0.40 18.48 24.71
N LEU A 122 1.04 17.34 24.90
CA LEU A 122 0.35 16.07 25.16
C LEU A 122 -0.40 16.15 26.49
N LYS A 123 -1.66 15.73 26.49
CA LYS A 123 -2.46 15.65 27.72
C LYS A 123 -1.99 14.48 28.58
N GLU A 124 -2.00 14.65 29.89
CA GLU A 124 -1.65 13.60 30.84
C GLU A 124 -2.49 12.34 30.63
N GLY A 125 -1.88 11.16 30.77
CA GLY A 125 -2.53 9.87 30.57
C GLY A 125 -2.90 9.53 29.12
N ARG A 126 -2.43 10.31 28.13
CA ARG A 126 -2.63 10.04 26.70
C ARG A 126 -1.34 9.59 26.03
N ARG A 127 -1.50 8.91 24.90
CA ARG A 127 -0.41 8.42 24.05
C ARG A 127 -0.41 9.18 22.72
N LEU A 128 0.77 9.35 22.16
CA LEU A 128 0.97 10.07 20.91
C LEU A 128 1.81 9.23 19.95
N PHE A 129 1.37 9.16 18.71
CA PHE A 129 2.06 8.46 17.63
C PHE A 129 2.32 9.43 16.48
N VAL A 130 3.45 9.28 15.81
CA VAL A 130 3.64 9.84 14.47
C VAL A 130 3.31 8.76 13.45
N TYR A 131 2.40 9.08 12.52
CA TYR A 131 1.92 8.20 11.47
C TYR A 131 2.34 8.76 10.11
N PHE A 132 2.92 7.90 9.27
CA PHE A 132 3.31 8.23 7.91
C PHE A 132 2.42 7.44 6.95
N GLY A 133 1.78 8.15 6.02
CA GLY A 133 0.95 7.50 5.00
C GLY A 133 1.75 6.62 4.05
N ALA A 134 2.93 7.10 3.61
CA ALA A 134 3.93 6.40 2.81
C ALA A 134 5.18 7.28 2.68
N ILE A 135 6.34 6.64 2.57
CA ILE A 135 7.62 7.28 2.23
C ILE A 135 8.34 6.38 1.24
N ASN A 136 8.71 6.89 0.06
CA ASN A 136 9.44 6.10 -0.93
C ASN A 136 10.95 6.41 -0.91
N TYR A 137 11.86 5.45 -0.68
CA TYR A 137 11.65 4.01 -0.49
C TYR A 137 12.01 3.51 0.92
N LYS A 138 13.19 3.92 1.42
CA LYS A 138 13.66 3.64 2.78
C LYS A 138 13.63 4.92 3.62
N ALA A 139 13.15 4.81 4.84
CA ALA A 139 13.05 5.92 5.78
C ALA A 139 13.69 5.59 7.12
N ASP A 140 14.64 6.40 7.57
CA ASP A 140 15.10 6.41 8.97
C ASP A 140 14.52 7.66 9.66
N VAL A 141 13.78 7.46 10.76
CA VAL A 141 12.98 8.51 11.40
C VAL A 141 13.52 8.83 12.79
N TYR A 142 13.66 10.12 13.09
CA TYR A 142 14.21 10.62 14.35
C TYR A 142 13.33 11.73 14.93
N LEU A 143 13.08 11.67 16.24
CA LEU A 143 12.44 12.75 16.99
C LEU A 143 13.41 13.25 18.04
N ASN A 144 13.71 14.55 18.03
CA ASN A 144 14.58 15.18 19.02
C ASN A 144 15.95 14.48 19.13
N GLY A 145 16.53 14.05 18.00
CA GLY A 145 17.81 13.34 17.92
C GLY A 145 17.73 11.84 18.21
N LYS A 146 16.60 11.34 18.71
CA LYS A 146 16.41 9.92 19.02
C LYS A 146 15.79 9.17 17.84
N LYS A 147 16.44 8.09 17.39
CA LYS A 147 15.91 7.18 16.36
C LYS A 147 14.60 6.54 16.86
N LEU A 148 13.55 6.65 16.05
CA LEU A 148 12.27 5.98 16.26
C LEU A 148 12.25 4.60 15.62
N GLY A 149 12.83 4.49 14.41
CA GLY A 149 12.94 3.24 13.68
C GLY A 149 13.21 3.46 12.20
N THR A 150 13.11 2.36 11.44
CA THR A 150 13.34 2.34 9.99
C THR A 150 12.15 1.68 9.29
N HIS A 151 11.74 2.22 8.15
CA HIS A 151 10.74 1.62 7.28
C HIS A 151 11.33 1.37 5.88
N THR A 152 10.85 0.33 5.20
CA THR A 152 11.22 0.00 3.81
C THR A 152 9.99 -0.48 3.08
N GLY A 153 9.71 0.13 1.92
CA GLY A 153 8.47 -0.06 1.17
C GLY A 153 7.85 1.29 0.87
N GLY A 154 7.68 1.62 -0.40
CA GLY A 154 7.37 2.99 -0.83
C GLY A 154 5.91 3.42 -0.73
N PHE A 155 5.01 2.48 -0.39
CA PHE A 155 3.58 2.63 -0.67
C PHE A 155 2.68 2.20 0.49
N THR A 156 3.26 1.79 1.61
CA THR A 156 2.54 1.32 2.81
C THR A 156 2.75 2.28 3.98
N SER A 157 1.79 2.26 4.90
CA SER A 157 1.79 3.13 6.07
C SER A 157 2.48 2.49 7.25
N PHE A 158 3.06 3.32 8.12
CA PHE A 158 3.70 2.89 9.36
C PHE A 158 3.61 3.99 10.42
N ASN A 159 3.80 3.63 11.69
CA ASN A 159 3.77 4.57 12.79
C ASN A 159 4.79 4.26 13.88
N PHE A 160 5.15 5.28 14.64
CA PHE A 160 5.97 5.17 15.84
C PHE A 160 5.32 5.86 17.01
N GLU A 161 5.31 5.22 18.17
CA GLU A 161 4.95 5.88 19.42
C GLU A 161 6.03 6.89 19.84
N ILE A 162 5.60 8.10 20.21
CA ILE A 162 6.45 9.22 20.63
C ILE A 162 6.08 9.79 22.00
N THR A 163 5.14 9.15 22.71
CA THR A 163 4.61 9.56 24.03
C THR A 163 5.72 9.98 25.01
N GLY A 164 6.77 9.16 25.14
CA GLY A 164 7.88 9.40 26.08
C GLY A 164 9.01 10.29 25.55
N ILE A 165 8.89 10.85 24.35
CA ILE A 165 9.95 11.61 23.65
C ILE A 165 9.49 13.03 23.33
N VAL A 166 8.20 13.21 23.05
CA VAL A 166 7.62 14.51 22.70
C VAL A 166 7.69 15.49 23.88
N LYS A 167 8.05 16.73 23.58
CA LYS A 167 8.11 17.86 24.51
C LYS A 167 6.94 18.82 24.25
N PRO A 168 6.54 19.68 25.22
CA PRO A 168 5.52 20.69 24.99
C PRO A 168 5.86 21.66 23.84
N LYS A 169 7.14 21.99 23.68
CA LYS A 169 7.67 22.91 22.66
C LYS A 169 8.98 22.40 22.06
N ASP A 170 9.34 23.01 20.93
CA ASP A 170 10.66 22.88 20.30
C ASP A 170 11.01 21.44 19.92
N ASN A 171 9.99 20.66 19.49
CA ASN A 171 10.27 19.36 18.89
C ASN A 171 10.73 19.54 17.46
N TYR A 172 11.58 18.63 17.01
CA TYR A 172 11.90 18.47 15.60
C TYR A 172 11.84 16.99 15.21
N LEU A 173 11.17 16.74 14.10
CA LEU A 173 11.12 15.46 13.42
C LEU A 173 12.06 15.54 12.23
N VAL A 174 13.05 14.65 12.17
CA VAL A 174 13.98 14.53 11.04
C VAL A 174 13.78 13.16 10.41
N VAL A 175 13.71 13.13 9.08
CA VAL A 175 13.54 11.91 8.30
C VAL A 175 14.61 11.86 7.22
N LYS A 176 15.43 10.82 7.24
CA LYS A 176 16.32 10.46 6.13
C LYS A 176 15.52 9.61 5.15
N VAL A 177 15.26 10.12 3.95
CA VAL A 177 14.52 9.41 2.91
C VAL A 177 15.47 9.04 1.78
N ASP A 178 15.47 7.77 1.37
CA ASP A 178 16.28 7.29 0.27
C ASP A 178 15.45 6.48 -0.73
N ASN A 179 15.50 6.86 -2.01
CA ASN A 179 14.80 6.16 -3.09
C ASN A 179 15.76 5.42 -4.05
N LYS A 180 17.03 5.16 -3.67
CA LYS A 180 17.94 4.40 -4.52
C LYS A 180 17.33 3.04 -4.83
N ARG A 181 17.31 2.70 -6.12
CA ARG A 181 16.90 1.37 -6.57
C ARG A 181 17.94 0.34 -6.12
N ILE A 182 17.46 -0.75 -5.53
CA ILE A 182 18.29 -1.86 -5.07
C ILE A 182 17.77 -3.16 -5.66
N LYS A 183 18.67 -4.12 -5.91
CA LYS A 183 18.31 -5.42 -6.50
C LYS A 183 17.37 -6.20 -5.59
N GLU A 184 17.58 -6.11 -4.28
CA GLU A 184 16.80 -6.76 -3.23
C GLU A 184 15.58 -5.93 -2.81
N GLY A 185 15.18 -4.95 -3.61
CA GLY A 185 14.00 -4.12 -3.38
C GLY A 185 12.71 -4.81 -3.83
N VAL A 186 11.58 -4.32 -3.32
CA VAL A 186 10.24 -4.64 -3.82
C VAL A 186 9.50 -3.30 -3.99
N PRO A 187 9.55 -2.67 -5.19
CA PRO A 187 10.11 -3.16 -6.45
C PRO A 187 11.66 -3.13 -6.51
N ALA A 188 12.23 -3.79 -7.52
CA ALA A 188 13.69 -3.93 -7.71
C ALA A 188 14.29 -2.79 -8.57
N LEU A 189 15.27 -3.10 -9.43
CA LEU A 189 16.05 -2.10 -10.21
C LEU A 189 15.31 -1.45 -11.39
N SER A 190 14.21 -2.05 -11.85
CA SER A 190 13.52 -1.61 -13.07
C SER A 190 12.02 -1.72 -12.90
N THR A 191 11.33 -0.67 -13.32
CA THR A 191 9.89 -0.49 -13.27
C THR A 191 9.47 0.39 -14.46
N ASP A 192 8.22 0.28 -14.92
CA ASP A 192 7.68 1.14 -15.98
C ASP A 192 6.89 2.35 -15.42
N TRP A 193 7.35 2.88 -14.29
CA TRP A 193 6.83 4.10 -13.70
C TRP A 193 7.97 4.91 -13.08
N TRP A 194 7.72 6.19 -12.85
CA TRP A 194 8.73 7.09 -12.29
C TRP A 194 9.09 6.76 -10.84
N ASN A 195 10.38 6.78 -10.52
CA ASN A 195 10.88 6.58 -9.15
C ASN A 195 10.69 7.84 -8.29
N TYR A 196 9.42 8.16 -8.01
CA TYR A 196 9.03 9.28 -7.18
C TYR A 196 9.50 9.11 -5.73
N GLY A 197 10.54 9.83 -5.31
CA GLY A 197 11.09 9.78 -3.96
C GLY A 197 10.45 10.81 -3.02
N GLY A 198 10.56 10.57 -1.71
CA GLY A 198 10.15 11.53 -0.68
C GLY A 198 9.06 11.03 0.26
N ILE A 199 8.54 11.94 1.08
CA ILE A 199 7.39 11.71 1.96
C ILE A 199 6.12 11.92 1.14
N THR A 200 5.70 10.87 0.44
CA THR A 200 4.70 10.94 -0.65
C THR A 200 3.26 11.00 -0.16
N ARG A 201 2.98 10.68 1.11
CA ARG A 201 1.65 10.82 1.74
C ARG A 201 1.75 11.45 3.11
N SER A 202 0.61 11.92 3.64
CA SER A 202 0.55 12.78 4.82
C SER A 202 1.30 12.23 6.03
N VAL A 203 1.87 13.15 6.82
CA VAL A 203 2.45 12.89 8.14
C VAL A 203 1.50 13.44 9.18
N THR A 204 1.08 12.60 10.11
CA THR A 204 0.04 12.95 11.08
C THR A 204 0.41 12.50 12.48
N LEU A 205 0.23 13.39 13.46
CA LEU A 205 0.23 13.02 14.86
C LEU A 205 -1.13 12.44 15.24
N VAL A 206 -1.15 11.27 15.86
CA VAL A 206 -2.36 10.56 16.30
C VAL A 206 -2.36 10.47 17.82
N GLU A 207 -3.30 11.14 18.47
CA GLU A 207 -3.46 11.13 19.94
C GLU A 207 -4.55 10.15 20.37
N GLY A 208 -4.22 9.29 21.34
CA GLY A 208 -5.12 8.27 21.85
C GLY A 208 -5.15 8.20 23.38
N PRO A 209 -6.16 7.55 23.98
CA PRO A 209 -6.11 7.15 25.38
C PRO A 209 -4.97 6.14 25.64
N ASN A 210 -4.63 5.92 26.90
CA ASN A 210 -3.54 5.01 27.29
C ASN A 210 -3.73 3.58 26.77
N SER A 211 -4.94 3.03 26.92
CA SER A 211 -5.43 1.86 26.20
C SER A 211 -6.25 2.35 25.02
N PHE A 212 -6.10 1.76 23.84
CA PHE A 212 -6.85 2.20 22.65
C PHE A 212 -7.24 1.03 21.73
N ILE A 213 -8.29 1.18 20.90
CA ILE A 213 -8.62 0.23 19.84
C ILE A 213 -7.62 0.49 18.73
N ARG A 214 -6.70 -0.45 18.52
CA ARG A 214 -5.63 -0.31 17.53
C ARG A 214 -6.05 -0.80 16.17
N ASP A 215 -6.68 -1.96 16.14
CA ASP A 215 -7.11 -2.62 14.92
C ASP A 215 -8.49 -3.29 15.08
N TYR A 216 -9.21 -3.46 13.97
CA TYR A 216 -10.46 -4.20 13.91
C TYR A 216 -10.78 -4.64 12.47
N SER A 217 -11.46 -5.77 12.35
CA SER A 217 -12.08 -6.24 11.12
C SER A 217 -13.55 -6.47 11.37
N ILE A 218 -14.42 -5.97 10.49
CA ILE A 218 -15.87 -6.21 10.53
C ILE A 218 -16.33 -6.40 9.09
N GLN A 219 -16.60 -7.64 8.69
CA GLN A 219 -16.98 -8.01 7.32
C GLN A 219 -18.05 -9.09 7.33
N LEU A 220 -18.70 -9.31 6.18
CA LEU A 220 -19.64 -10.41 6.01
C LEU A 220 -18.89 -11.76 6.03
N LYS A 221 -19.38 -12.72 6.82
CA LYS A 221 -18.79 -14.07 6.89
C LYS A 221 -18.93 -14.78 5.54
N LYS A 222 -17.84 -15.36 5.05
CA LYS A 222 -17.83 -16.11 3.79
C LYS A 222 -18.89 -17.22 3.81
N GLY A 223 -19.70 -17.29 2.75
CA GLY A 223 -20.79 -18.25 2.60
C GLY A 223 -22.05 -17.93 3.42
N SER A 224 -22.06 -16.85 4.21
CA SER A 224 -23.24 -16.37 4.92
C SER A 224 -23.90 -15.22 4.19
N LYS A 225 -25.22 -15.04 4.43
CA LYS A 225 -26.00 -13.92 3.92
C LYS A 225 -26.22 -12.80 4.94
N ASP A 226 -26.10 -13.12 6.22
CA ASP A 226 -26.59 -12.28 7.32
C ASP A 226 -25.66 -12.27 8.54
N ILE A 227 -24.60 -13.08 8.57
CA ILE A 227 -23.63 -13.09 9.67
C ILE A 227 -22.45 -12.17 9.36
N LEU A 228 -22.31 -11.10 10.14
CA LEU A 228 -21.08 -10.32 10.21
C LEU A 228 -20.09 -11.03 11.15
N THR A 229 -18.82 -11.07 10.77
CA THR A 229 -17.74 -11.67 11.55
C THR A 229 -16.54 -10.74 11.60
N GLY A 230 -15.69 -10.93 12.59
CA GLY A 230 -14.40 -10.25 12.62
C GLY A 230 -13.76 -10.25 13.99
N TYR A 231 -12.94 -9.22 14.23
CA TYR A 231 -12.19 -9.09 15.47
C TYR A 231 -11.99 -7.62 15.87
N LEU A 232 -11.70 -7.42 17.14
CA LEU A 232 -11.18 -6.19 17.73
C LEU A 232 -9.81 -6.51 18.34
N GLN A 233 -8.86 -5.58 18.17
CA GLN A 233 -7.54 -5.66 18.75
C GLN A 233 -7.24 -4.34 19.48
N MET A 234 -7.20 -4.45 20.79
CA MET A 234 -6.81 -3.36 21.69
C MET A 234 -5.29 -3.30 21.82
N ASP A 235 -4.78 -2.14 22.22
CA ASP A 235 -3.39 -1.95 22.60
C ASP A 235 -3.32 -1.46 24.05
N ASN A 236 -2.33 -1.96 24.79
CA ASN A 236 -2.04 -1.58 26.17
C ASN A 236 -3.23 -1.72 27.12
N VAL A 237 -3.92 -2.86 27.08
CA VAL A 237 -4.94 -3.25 28.07
C VAL A 237 -4.30 -4.10 29.17
N ALA A 238 -4.65 -3.85 30.44
CA ALA A 238 -4.10 -4.58 31.59
C ALA A 238 -4.90 -5.84 31.95
N MET A 239 -6.14 -5.95 31.48
CA MET A 239 -7.04 -7.05 31.76
C MET A 239 -8.06 -7.22 30.63
N ALA A 240 -8.67 -8.41 30.59
CA ALA A 240 -9.80 -8.69 29.73
C ALA A 240 -10.95 -7.69 30.00
N GLY A 241 -11.73 -7.39 28.97
CA GLY A 241 -12.80 -6.40 29.06
C GLY A 241 -13.85 -6.55 27.98
N LYS A 242 -14.65 -5.50 27.79
CA LYS A 242 -15.76 -5.49 26.84
C LYS A 242 -15.68 -4.27 25.93
N ALA A 243 -16.08 -4.47 24.68
CA ALA A 243 -16.38 -3.43 23.73
C ALA A 243 -17.80 -3.63 23.20
N VAL A 244 -18.44 -2.56 22.73
CA VAL A 244 -19.76 -2.61 22.10
C VAL A 244 -19.61 -2.19 20.63
N ILE A 245 -20.02 -3.08 19.72
CA ILE A 245 -20.18 -2.79 18.30
C ILE A 245 -21.64 -2.38 18.07
N ASN A 246 -21.83 -1.16 17.57
CA ASN A 246 -23.15 -0.62 17.27
C ASN A 246 -23.25 -0.24 15.78
N ILE A 247 -24.27 -0.77 15.11
CA ILE A 247 -24.62 -0.44 13.72
C ILE A 247 -26.09 -0.02 13.72
N PRO A 248 -26.39 1.28 13.90
CA PRO A 248 -27.76 1.75 14.16
C PRO A 248 -28.78 1.34 13.10
N GLU A 249 -28.40 1.42 11.82
CA GLU A 249 -29.31 1.11 10.70
C GLU A 249 -29.69 -0.38 10.63
N LEU A 250 -28.84 -1.26 11.16
CA LEU A 250 -29.11 -2.70 11.29
C LEU A 250 -29.70 -3.06 12.66
N LYS A 251 -29.92 -2.06 13.53
CA LYS A 251 -30.38 -2.25 14.92
C LYS A 251 -29.47 -3.19 15.73
N ILE A 252 -28.16 -3.16 15.43
CA ILE A 252 -27.16 -3.98 16.11
C ILE A 252 -26.58 -3.19 17.28
N GLU A 253 -26.56 -3.82 18.45
CA GLU A 253 -25.76 -3.42 19.60
C GLU A 253 -25.20 -4.69 20.25
N GLN A 254 -23.99 -5.09 19.84
CA GLN A 254 -23.35 -6.32 20.29
C GLN A 254 -22.21 -6.02 21.27
N SER A 255 -22.24 -6.66 22.45
CA SER A 255 -21.09 -6.71 23.34
C SER A 255 -20.10 -7.79 22.87
N VAL A 256 -18.83 -7.43 22.75
CA VAL A 256 -17.70 -8.30 22.41
C VAL A 256 -16.71 -8.30 23.56
N THR A 257 -16.33 -9.47 24.05
CA THR A 257 -15.29 -9.62 25.06
C THR A 257 -13.92 -9.72 24.40
N TYR A 258 -12.92 -9.03 24.94
CA TYR A 258 -11.52 -9.19 24.54
C TYR A 258 -10.69 -9.74 25.71
N ASP A 259 -9.64 -10.49 25.39
CA ASP A 259 -8.76 -11.14 26.36
C ASP A 259 -7.68 -10.20 26.93
N VAL A 260 -6.77 -10.74 27.75
CA VAL A 260 -5.65 -9.98 28.33
C VAL A 260 -4.64 -9.50 27.30
N ASN A 261 -4.63 -10.06 26.09
CA ASN A 261 -3.82 -9.60 24.96
C ASN A 261 -4.57 -8.55 24.12
N GLY A 262 -5.78 -8.16 24.53
CA GLY A 262 -6.62 -7.19 23.85
C GLY A 262 -7.33 -7.74 22.61
N TYR A 263 -7.31 -9.05 22.37
CA TYR A 263 -7.95 -9.65 21.21
C TYR A 263 -9.36 -10.13 21.54
N GLY A 264 -10.34 -9.81 20.70
CA GLY A 264 -11.70 -10.34 20.80
C GLY A 264 -12.30 -10.59 19.42
N SER A 265 -12.73 -11.81 19.14
CA SER A 265 -13.46 -12.15 17.91
C SER A 265 -14.97 -12.21 18.16
N PHE A 266 -15.75 -12.10 17.09
CA PHE A 266 -17.21 -12.13 17.19
C PHE A 266 -17.86 -12.63 15.89
N GLU A 267 -19.09 -13.12 16.04
CA GLU A 267 -20.06 -13.28 14.97
C GLU A 267 -21.38 -12.61 15.40
N ILE A 268 -21.99 -11.83 14.52
CA ILE A 268 -23.23 -11.08 14.77
C ILE A 268 -24.21 -11.43 13.67
N ASN A 269 -25.41 -11.87 14.04
CA ASN A 269 -26.52 -11.92 13.10
C ASN A 269 -27.04 -10.49 12.85
N ALA A 270 -26.81 -10.00 11.64
CA ALA A 270 -27.18 -8.67 11.20
C ALA A 270 -28.53 -8.62 10.47
N GLY A 271 -29.21 -9.77 10.32
CA GLY A 271 -30.49 -9.89 9.66
C GLY A 271 -30.43 -9.42 8.21
N ASN A 272 -31.28 -8.47 7.84
CA ASN A 272 -31.38 -7.98 6.47
C ASN A 272 -30.32 -6.91 6.17
N ILE A 273 -29.20 -7.34 5.59
CA ILE A 273 -28.12 -6.47 5.13
C ILE A 273 -28.44 -6.00 3.70
N GLN A 274 -28.41 -4.69 3.46
CA GLN A 274 -28.33 -4.17 2.10
C GLN A 274 -26.87 -4.23 1.65
N TYR A 275 -26.58 -5.09 0.67
CA TYR A 275 -25.21 -5.26 0.23
C TYR A 275 -24.69 -4.08 -0.58
N TRP A 276 -23.40 -3.82 -0.41
CA TRP A 276 -22.63 -2.91 -1.25
C TRP A 276 -22.51 -3.48 -2.66
N SER A 277 -22.65 -2.63 -3.66
CA SER A 277 -22.37 -2.91 -5.07
C SER A 277 -22.04 -1.62 -5.82
N PRO A 278 -21.48 -1.69 -7.04
CA PRO A 278 -21.25 -0.49 -7.86
C PRO A 278 -22.50 0.38 -8.11
N ALA A 279 -23.67 -0.25 -8.25
CA ALA A 279 -24.93 0.45 -8.47
C ALA A 279 -25.54 1.00 -7.16
N GLN A 280 -25.28 0.34 -6.04
CA GLN A 280 -25.74 0.74 -4.71
C GLN A 280 -24.57 0.62 -3.72
N PRO A 281 -23.69 1.63 -3.63
CA PRO A 281 -22.51 1.60 -2.77
C PRO A 281 -22.87 1.82 -1.30
N LYS A 282 -23.68 0.93 -0.73
CA LYS A 282 -24.16 1.04 0.64
C LYS A 282 -23.01 0.92 1.63
N LEU A 283 -22.81 1.98 2.42
CA LEU A 283 -21.94 1.99 3.59
C LEU A 283 -22.79 2.16 4.85
N TYR A 284 -22.42 1.43 5.90
CA TYR A 284 -23.04 1.51 7.21
C TYR A 284 -22.15 2.28 8.17
N ASN A 285 -22.75 3.13 8.99
CA ASN A 285 -22.09 3.73 10.13
C ASN A 285 -21.83 2.65 11.20
N VAL A 286 -20.57 2.29 11.39
CA VAL A 286 -20.14 1.32 12.41
C VAL A 286 -19.46 2.07 13.55
N ILE A 287 -19.93 1.83 14.76
CA ILE A 287 -19.44 2.48 15.97
C ILE A 287 -18.89 1.41 16.91
N ILE A 288 -17.62 1.52 17.28
CA ILE A 288 -17.00 0.65 18.29
C ILE A 288 -16.75 1.49 19.54
N LYS A 289 -17.31 1.07 20.67
CA LYS A 289 -17.21 1.78 21.95
C LYS A 289 -16.56 0.89 23.01
N THR A 290 -15.59 1.45 23.73
CA THR A 290 -15.06 0.93 24.99
C THR A 290 -15.32 1.96 26.09
N ASP A 291 -14.88 1.68 27.33
CA ASP A 291 -14.98 2.64 28.44
C ASP A 291 -14.14 3.90 28.22
N TRP A 292 -13.11 3.83 27.37
CA TRP A 292 -12.11 4.88 27.18
C TRP A 292 -12.05 5.46 25.76
N GLN A 293 -12.70 4.84 24.76
CA GLN A 293 -12.73 5.34 23.38
C GLN A 293 -14.04 5.03 22.66
N LYS A 294 -14.36 5.89 21.69
CA LYS A 294 -15.34 5.63 20.64
C LYS A 294 -14.67 5.84 19.28
N ILE A 295 -14.73 4.84 18.41
CA ILE A 295 -14.32 4.92 17.00
C ILE A 295 -15.55 4.82 16.12
N LYS A 296 -15.55 5.59 15.02
CA LYS A 296 -16.54 5.49 13.95
C LYS A 296 -15.85 5.10 12.64
N ASP A 297 -16.51 4.29 11.84
CA ASP A 297 -16.08 3.91 10.49
C ASP A 297 -17.31 3.81 9.57
N GLU A 298 -17.06 3.89 8.27
CA GLU A 298 -18.04 3.65 7.21
C GLU A 298 -17.65 2.34 6.51
N ILE A 299 -18.47 1.30 6.64
CA ILE A 299 -18.15 -0.05 6.17
C ILE A 299 -19.29 -0.58 5.30
N GLY A 300 -18.96 -1.03 4.09
CA GLY A 300 -19.87 -1.78 3.23
C GLY A 300 -19.74 -3.29 3.45
N PHE A 301 -20.82 -4.02 3.16
CA PHE A 301 -20.86 -5.48 3.27
C PHE A 301 -21.29 -6.10 1.94
N ARG A 302 -20.56 -7.09 1.45
CA ARG A 302 -20.84 -7.77 0.16
C ARG A 302 -20.24 -9.16 0.16
N THR A 303 -20.82 -10.08 -0.60
CA THR A 303 -20.14 -11.36 -0.93
C THR A 303 -19.41 -11.25 -2.25
N ILE A 304 -18.27 -11.92 -2.37
CA ILE A 304 -17.53 -12.08 -3.61
C ILE A 304 -17.03 -13.53 -3.68
N GLU A 305 -17.24 -14.19 -4.82
CA GLU A 305 -16.77 -15.55 -5.05
C GLU A 305 -16.61 -15.81 -6.56
N THR A 306 -16.00 -16.94 -6.90
CA THR A 306 -15.96 -17.45 -8.27
C THR A 306 -16.73 -18.75 -8.39
N LYS A 307 -17.38 -18.96 -9.54
CA LYS A 307 -18.07 -20.21 -9.87
C LYS A 307 -17.82 -20.57 -11.32
N GLY A 308 -16.92 -21.52 -11.56
CA GLY A 308 -16.43 -21.79 -12.92
C GLY A 308 -15.78 -20.53 -13.48
N ALA A 309 -16.22 -20.09 -14.66
CA ALA A 309 -15.73 -18.88 -15.32
C ALA A 309 -16.36 -17.56 -14.82
N ASP A 310 -17.33 -17.60 -13.91
CA ASP A 310 -18.02 -16.40 -13.43
C ASP A 310 -17.40 -15.83 -12.14
N ILE A 311 -17.32 -14.50 -12.07
CA ILE A 311 -17.17 -13.75 -10.81
C ILE A 311 -18.58 -13.39 -10.34
N LEU A 312 -18.90 -13.75 -9.09
CA LEU A 312 -20.20 -13.48 -8.49
C LEU A 312 -20.05 -12.41 -7.40
N LEU A 313 -20.67 -11.25 -7.60
CA LEU A 313 -20.86 -10.22 -6.57
C LEU A 313 -22.27 -10.36 -6.00
N ASN A 314 -22.40 -10.56 -4.69
CA ASN A 314 -23.70 -10.74 -4.04
C ASN A 314 -24.53 -11.89 -4.63
N GLY A 315 -23.84 -12.94 -5.11
CA GLY A 315 -24.43 -14.11 -5.75
C GLY A 315 -24.89 -13.90 -7.21
N GLN A 316 -24.62 -12.73 -7.81
CA GLN A 316 -24.95 -12.44 -9.21
C GLN A 316 -23.68 -12.30 -10.06
N PRO A 317 -23.65 -12.86 -11.29
CA PRO A 317 -22.55 -12.66 -12.21
C PRO A 317 -22.27 -11.17 -12.47
N VAL A 318 -21.00 -10.78 -12.48
CA VAL A 318 -20.58 -9.42 -12.78
C VAL A 318 -19.44 -9.42 -13.79
N PHE A 319 -19.59 -8.59 -14.83
CA PHE A 319 -18.51 -8.27 -15.75
C PHE A 319 -17.73 -7.06 -15.22
N LEU A 320 -16.41 -7.18 -15.14
CA LEU A 320 -15.53 -6.11 -14.67
C LEU A 320 -15.24 -5.13 -15.82
N LYS A 321 -16.06 -4.08 -15.94
CA LYS A 321 -15.81 -2.95 -16.85
C LYS A 321 -14.76 -2.05 -16.20
N GLY A 322 -13.51 -2.30 -16.57
CA GLY A 322 -12.34 -1.85 -15.84
C GLY A 322 -11.45 -0.83 -16.54
N ILE A 323 -10.73 -0.06 -15.73
CA ILE A 323 -9.57 0.73 -16.16
C ILE A 323 -8.45 0.65 -15.12
N SER A 324 -7.19 0.60 -15.57
CA SER A 324 -6.02 0.65 -14.68
C SER A 324 -5.63 2.08 -14.37
N ILE A 325 -5.20 2.35 -13.14
CA ILE A 325 -4.85 3.68 -12.64
C ILE A 325 -3.55 3.59 -11.83
N HIS A 326 -2.55 4.40 -12.19
CA HIS A 326 -1.39 4.66 -11.34
C HIS A 326 -1.71 5.73 -10.29
N GLU A 327 -0.97 5.76 -9.17
CA GLU A 327 -1.09 6.82 -8.15
C GLU A 327 -0.37 8.10 -8.63
N ASP A 328 -0.80 8.60 -9.78
CA ASP A 328 -0.29 9.80 -10.43
C ASP A 328 -1.46 10.70 -10.82
N TYR A 329 -1.34 11.98 -10.49
CA TYR A 329 -2.29 12.98 -10.95
C TYR A 329 -1.55 14.25 -11.37
N LYS A 330 -1.68 14.60 -12.65
CA LYS A 330 -1.02 15.75 -13.27
C LYS A 330 0.52 15.68 -13.18
N GLY A 331 1.08 14.48 -13.33
CA GLY A 331 2.52 14.25 -13.44
C GLY A 331 3.26 14.25 -12.10
N ARG A 332 2.55 14.05 -10.98
CA ARG A 332 3.07 13.95 -9.62
C ARG A 332 2.37 12.84 -8.85
N ARG A 333 2.94 12.39 -7.73
CA ARG A 333 2.27 11.44 -6.83
C ARG A 333 0.94 12.01 -6.33
N ALA A 334 -0.13 11.23 -6.49
CA ALA A 334 -1.44 11.53 -5.94
C ALA A 334 -1.48 11.19 -4.44
N TYR A 335 -2.07 12.04 -3.62
CA TYR A 335 -2.09 11.83 -2.16
C TYR A 335 -3.34 12.35 -1.44
N SER A 336 -4.22 13.06 -2.14
CA SER A 336 -5.35 13.77 -1.55
C SER A 336 -6.71 13.21 -1.97
N GLU A 337 -7.75 13.52 -1.19
CA GLU A 337 -9.13 13.23 -1.56
C GLU A 337 -9.52 13.86 -2.91
N THR A 338 -9.06 15.08 -3.18
CA THR A 338 -9.31 15.76 -4.45
C THR A 338 -8.68 15.03 -5.64
N ASP A 339 -7.46 14.50 -5.49
CA ASP A 339 -6.80 13.71 -6.53
C ASP A 339 -7.59 12.41 -6.78
N ALA A 340 -8.00 11.72 -5.70
CA ALA A 340 -8.78 10.49 -5.77
C ALA A 340 -10.14 10.72 -6.47
N VAL A 341 -10.88 11.75 -6.07
CA VAL A 341 -12.17 12.10 -6.70
C VAL A 341 -11.96 12.43 -8.18
N ALA A 342 -10.92 13.18 -8.54
CA ALA A 342 -10.65 13.52 -9.95
C ALA A 342 -10.37 12.26 -10.79
N LEU A 343 -9.47 11.39 -10.34
CA LEU A 343 -9.11 10.16 -11.06
C LEU A 343 -10.29 9.19 -11.17
N LEU A 344 -11.03 8.96 -10.08
CA LEU A 344 -12.16 8.03 -10.09
C LEU A 344 -13.38 8.59 -10.82
N SER A 345 -13.54 9.90 -10.89
CA SER A 345 -14.62 10.52 -11.69
C SER A 345 -14.41 10.25 -13.18
N LEU A 346 -13.17 10.30 -13.67
CA LEU A 346 -12.85 9.92 -15.06
C LEU A 346 -13.19 8.44 -15.32
N ALA A 347 -12.91 7.55 -14.37
CA ALA A 347 -13.31 6.14 -14.49
C ALA A 347 -14.85 5.99 -14.54
N LYS A 348 -15.59 6.77 -13.74
CA LYS A 348 -17.07 6.77 -13.78
C LYS A 348 -17.63 7.34 -15.08
N GLU A 349 -17.00 8.38 -15.63
CA GLU A 349 -17.36 8.96 -16.93
C GLU A 349 -17.14 7.95 -18.07
N LEU A 350 -16.10 7.11 -17.96
CA LEU A 350 -15.86 5.96 -18.83
C LEU A 350 -16.82 4.77 -18.58
N GLU A 351 -17.82 4.95 -17.71
CA GLU A 351 -18.80 3.94 -17.30
C GLU A 351 -18.21 2.68 -16.66
N CYS A 352 -17.02 2.80 -16.07
CA CYS A 352 -16.38 1.71 -15.34
C CYS A 352 -17.16 1.39 -14.05
N ASN A 353 -17.18 0.10 -13.70
CA ASN A 353 -17.63 -0.41 -12.39
C ASN A 353 -16.48 -0.97 -11.56
N TYR A 354 -15.26 -0.92 -12.09
CA TYR A 354 -14.06 -1.52 -11.53
C TYR A 354 -12.83 -0.68 -11.88
N VAL A 355 -11.85 -0.63 -10.98
CA VAL A 355 -10.53 -0.04 -11.22
C VAL A 355 -9.43 -0.98 -10.74
N ARG A 356 -8.34 -1.06 -11.50
CA ARG A 356 -7.10 -1.70 -11.06
C ARG A 356 -6.13 -0.63 -10.58
N LEU A 357 -5.82 -0.63 -9.28
CA LEU A 357 -4.89 0.32 -8.68
C LEU A 357 -3.47 -0.26 -8.77
N ALA A 358 -2.76 0.14 -9.82
CA ALA A 358 -1.47 -0.41 -10.21
C ALA A 358 -0.30 0.45 -9.69
N HIS A 359 0.88 -0.09 -9.39
CA HIS A 359 1.26 -1.50 -9.19
C HIS A 359 1.61 -1.75 -7.71
N TYR A 360 0.89 -1.08 -6.82
CA TYR A 360 1.21 -0.94 -5.41
C TYR A 360 -0.03 -0.43 -4.65
N PRO A 361 -0.08 -0.54 -3.32
CA PRO A 361 -1.19 0.00 -2.54
C PRO A 361 -1.26 1.52 -2.75
N HIS A 362 -2.41 2.04 -3.19
CA HIS A 362 -2.63 3.49 -3.34
C HIS A 362 -2.94 4.14 -1.98
N ASN A 363 -3.04 5.46 -1.92
CA ASN A 363 -3.43 6.17 -0.70
C ASN A 363 -4.86 5.81 -0.27
N GLU A 364 -5.12 5.93 1.04
CA GLU A 364 -6.41 5.53 1.64
C GLU A 364 -7.59 6.37 1.10
N TYR A 365 -7.35 7.60 0.60
CA TYR A 365 -8.42 8.39 -0.02
C TYR A 365 -8.93 7.72 -1.31
N MET A 366 -8.05 7.15 -2.12
CA MET A 366 -8.43 6.42 -3.34
C MET A 366 -9.42 5.29 -3.03
N LEU A 367 -9.13 4.50 -2.00
CA LEU A 367 -9.97 3.37 -1.60
C LEU A 367 -11.28 3.79 -0.93
N LYS A 368 -11.25 4.82 -0.06
CA LYS A 368 -12.46 5.38 0.54
C LYS A 368 -13.39 5.99 -0.51
N GLN A 369 -12.84 6.65 -1.53
CA GLN A 369 -13.65 7.16 -2.63
C GLN A 369 -14.16 6.05 -3.54
N ALA A 370 -13.38 4.99 -3.79
CA ALA A 370 -13.89 3.82 -4.53
C ALA A 370 -15.08 3.14 -3.83
N ASP A 371 -15.01 2.99 -2.50
CA ASP A 371 -16.14 2.54 -1.67
C ASP A 371 -17.38 3.43 -1.88
N LYS A 372 -17.22 4.75 -1.78
CA LYS A 372 -18.33 5.74 -1.88
C LYS A 372 -18.91 5.87 -3.29
N MET A 373 -18.08 5.80 -4.32
CA MET A 373 -18.45 6.03 -5.73
C MET A 373 -18.98 4.75 -6.41
N GLY A 374 -18.87 3.60 -5.73
CA GLY A 374 -19.30 2.31 -6.27
C GLY A 374 -18.37 1.81 -7.37
N LEU A 375 -17.09 1.70 -7.07
CA LEU A 375 -16.09 1.11 -7.95
C LEU A 375 -15.45 -0.08 -7.24
N MET A 376 -15.52 -1.27 -7.84
CA MET A 376 -14.76 -2.43 -7.38
C MET A 376 -13.26 -2.19 -7.58
N VAL A 377 -12.43 -2.75 -6.72
CA VAL A 377 -10.99 -2.49 -6.71
C VAL A 377 -10.21 -3.80 -6.77
N TRP A 378 -9.20 -3.80 -7.64
CA TRP A 378 -8.02 -4.64 -7.53
C TRP A 378 -6.90 -3.80 -6.92
N GLU A 379 -6.39 -4.26 -5.78
CA GLU A 379 -5.23 -3.68 -5.12
C GLU A 379 -4.05 -4.66 -5.18
N GLU A 380 -2.85 -4.13 -5.40
CA GLU A 380 -1.66 -4.91 -5.75
C GLU A 380 -0.45 -4.48 -4.92
N ILE A 381 0.52 -5.39 -4.75
CA ILE A 381 1.85 -5.08 -4.22
C ILE A 381 2.90 -5.07 -5.34
N PRO A 382 4.02 -4.33 -5.21
CA PRO A 382 4.98 -4.13 -6.31
C PRO A 382 5.96 -5.31 -6.49
N VAL A 383 5.47 -6.54 -6.45
CA VAL A 383 6.20 -7.74 -6.93
C VAL A 383 6.13 -7.74 -8.44
N TYR A 384 7.02 -6.96 -9.05
CA TYR A 384 6.95 -6.55 -10.45
C TYR A 384 8.21 -7.00 -11.19
N TRP A 385 8.04 -7.64 -12.36
CA TRP A 385 9.12 -8.11 -13.22
C TRP A 385 10.16 -8.99 -12.49
N THR A 386 11.43 -8.57 -12.49
CA THR A 386 12.59 -9.37 -12.09
C THR A 386 12.94 -9.16 -10.63
N ILE A 387 12.07 -9.65 -9.74
CA ILE A 387 12.32 -9.74 -8.30
C ILE A 387 13.32 -10.89 -8.01
N ASP A 388 14.17 -10.72 -7.00
CA ASP A 388 15.06 -11.79 -6.51
C ASP A 388 14.29 -12.82 -5.67
N PHE A 389 13.57 -13.72 -6.36
CA PHE A 389 12.64 -14.69 -5.75
C PHE A 389 13.31 -15.74 -4.86
N ASP A 390 14.62 -15.93 -4.95
CA ASP A 390 15.37 -16.88 -4.12
C ASP A 390 15.80 -16.28 -2.77
N ASN A 391 15.71 -14.96 -2.62
CA ASN A 391 16.17 -14.25 -1.44
C ASN A 391 15.08 -14.16 -0.35
N PRO A 392 15.29 -14.77 0.84
CA PRO A 392 14.31 -14.72 1.92
C PRO A 392 14.00 -13.33 2.45
N SER A 393 14.95 -12.39 2.39
CA SER A 393 14.71 -11.01 2.85
C SER A 393 13.73 -10.28 1.92
N VAL A 394 13.84 -10.53 0.61
CA VAL A 394 12.93 -10.01 -0.42
C VAL A 394 11.52 -10.58 -0.23
N TYR A 395 11.40 -11.87 0.07
CA TYR A 395 10.12 -12.47 0.43
C TYR A 395 9.50 -11.83 1.67
N ASN A 396 10.29 -11.62 2.72
CA ASN A 396 9.82 -10.98 3.94
C ASN A 396 9.38 -9.52 3.68
N ASN A 397 10.07 -8.77 2.83
CA ASN A 397 9.66 -7.43 2.42
C ASN A 397 8.32 -7.45 1.67
N ALA A 398 8.17 -8.30 0.63
CA ALA A 398 6.91 -8.43 -0.09
C ALA A 398 5.75 -8.86 0.82
N ARG A 399 6.00 -9.83 1.72
CA ARG A 399 5.01 -10.29 2.72
C ARG A 399 4.63 -9.16 3.68
N ASN A 400 5.58 -8.34 4.12
CA ASN A 400 5.30 -7.21 5.01
C ASN A 400 4.44 -6.15 4.31
N GLN A 401 4.80 -5.75 3.07
CA GLN A 401 4.00 -4.77 2.31
C GLN A 401 2.57 -5.26 2.08
N LEU A 402 2.40 -6.56 1.78
CA LEU A 402 1.09 -7.21 1.68
C LEU A 402 0.32 -7.16 3.01
N THR A 403 1.00 -7.45 4.12
CA THR A 403 0.39 -7.41 5.46
C THR A 403 -0.09 -6.00 5.80
N GLU A 404 0.73 -4.99 5.51
CA GLU A 404 0.43 -3.59 5.79
C GLU A 404 -0.76 -3.10 4.96
N ALA A 405 -0.81 -3.43 3.67
CA ALA A 405 -1.93 -3.10 2.79
C ALA A 405 -3.24 -3.74 3.27
N ILE A 406 -3.26 -5.06 3.48
CA ILE A 406 -4.45 -5.77 3.96
C ILE A 406 -4.87 -5.26 5.35
N THR A 407 -3.90 -4.99 6.23
CA THR A 407 -4.19 -4.45 7.56
C THR A 407 -4.91 -3.10 7.46
N ARG A 408 -4.47 -2.20 6.59
CA ARG A 408 -5.11 -0.90 6.39
C ARG A 408 -6.51 -1.03 5.80
N ASP A 409 -6.70 -1.93 4.83
CA ASP A 409 -7.85 -1.86 3.92
C ASP A 409 -8.83 -3.03 3.98
N LYS A 410 -8.64 -4.01 4.87
CA LYS A 410 -9.54 -5.16 5.04
C LYS A 410 -11.04 -4.82 5.24
N ASN A 411 -11.36 -3.61 5.69
CA ASN A 411 -12.74 -3.12 5.86
C ASN A 411 -13.32 -2.37 4.63
N ARG A 412 -12.58 -2.26 3.52
CA ARG A 412 -13.02 -1.60 2.28
C ARG A 412 -13.80 -2.57 1.39
N ALA A 413 -15.11 -2.36 1.25
CA ALA A 413 -15.99 -3.29 0.53
C ALA A 413 -15.65 -3.39 -0.97
N SER A 414 -15.20 -2.28 -1.55
CA SER A 414 -14.80 -2.12 -2.94
C SER A 414 -13.72 -3.08 -3.37
N ILE A 415 -12.73 -3.37 -2.51
CA ILE A 415 -11.64 -4.27 -2.86
C ILE A 415 -12.20 -5.68 -3.01
N ILE A 416 -12.14 -6.24 -4.20
CA ILE A 416 -12.58 -7.60 -4.51
C ILE A 416 -11.42 -8.53 -4.83
N ILE A 417 -10.27 -7.98 -5.24
CA ILE A 417 -9.08 -8.74 -5.65
C ILE A 417 -7.84 -8.19 -4.94
N TRP A 418 -7.08 -9.09 -4.32
CA TRP A 418 -5.69 -8.89 -3.93
C TRP A 418 -4.76 -9.47 -4.98
N SER A 419 -3.88 -8.66 -5.56
CA SER A 419 -2.92 -9.10 -6.56
C SER A 419 -1.53 -9.28 -6.01
N MET A 420 -0.95 -10.45 -6.32
CA MET A 420 0.34 -10.85 -5.76
C MET A 420 1.53 -10.41 -6.59
N ALA A 421 1.36 -10.17 -7.89
CA ALA A 421 2.46 -9.92 -8.81
C ALA A 421 2.02 -9.38 -10.18
N ASN A 422 2.98 -8.81 -10.91
CA ASN A 422 2.81 -8.39 -12.31
C ASN A 422 4.01 -8.81 -13.18
N GLU A 423 3.72 -9.53 -14.27
CA GLU A 423 4.67 -9.86 -15.36
C GLU A 423 6.01 -10.45 -14.90
N THR A 424 5.95 -11.36 -13.95
CA THR A 424 7.13 -11.99 -13.35
C THR A 424 7.58 -13.21 -14.19
N PRO A 425 8.86 -13.35 -14.55
CA PRO A 425 9.37 -14.51 -15.30
C PRO A 425 9.07 -15.84 -14.62
N VAL A 426 8.69 -16.85 -15.41
CA VAL A 426 8.31 -18.17 -14.89
C VAL A 426 9.56 -18.97 -14.47
N THR A 427 9.73 -19.16 -13.17
CA THR A 427 10.75 -20.04 -12.58
C THR A 427 10.17 -20.79 -11.37
N SER A 428 10.82 -21.87 -10.93
CA SER A 428 10.40 -22.60 -9.73
C SER A 428 10.44 -21.73 -8.46
N SER A 429 11.44 -20.84 -8.32
CA SER A 429 11.57 -19.94 -7.17
C SER A 429 10.47 -18.89 -7.17
N ARG A 430 10.18 -18.28 -8.33
CA ARG A 430 9.04 -17.36 -8.52
C ARG A 430 7.71 -18.02 -8.15
N ASN A 431 7.47 -19.23 -8.63
CA ASN A 431 6.22 -19.94 -8.37
C ASN A 431 6.04 -20.24 -6.88
N LYS A 432 7.11 -20.69 -6.20
CA LYS A 432 7.10 -20.91 -4.75
C LYS A 432 6.85 -19.61 -3.98
N PHE A 433 7.54 -18.53 -4.35
CA PHE A 433 7.41 -17.22 -3.72
C PHE A 433 5.96 -16.71 -3.77
N ILE A 434 5.37 -16.67 -4.97
CA ILE A 434 4.02 -16.11 -5.15
C ILE A 434 2.95 -17.06 -4.59
N THR A 435 3.14 -18.37 -4.68
CA THR A 435 2.23 -19.34 -4.02
C THR A 435 2.20 -19.13 -2.51
N ASN A 436 3.36 -18.91 -1.89
CA ASN A 436 3.43 -18.64 -0.46
C ASN A 436 2.77 -17.30 -0.09
N LEU A 437 2.92 -16.26 -0.91
CA LEU A 437 2.20 -14.99 -0.73
C LEU A 437 0.68 -15.17 -0.86
N ALA A 438 0.21 -15.96 -1.82
CA ALA A 438 -1.21 -16.24 -1.98
C ALA A 438 -1.78 -17.00 -0.77
N HIS A 439 -1.07 -18.03 -0.27
CA HIS A 439 -1.48 -18.75 0.94
C HIS A 439 -1.49 -17.85 2.17
N TYR A 440 -0.47 -17.00 2.32
CA TYR A 440 -0.40 -16.04 3.41
C TYR A 440 -1.53 -14.99 3.34
N THR A 441 -1.84 -14.49 2.14
CA THR A 441 -3.00 -13.62 1.89
C THR A 441 -4.29 -14.28 2.37
N ARG A 442 -4.54 -15.56 2.03
CA ARG A 442 -5.74 -16.28 2.48
C ARG A 442 -5.81 -16.44 4.01
N SER A 443 -4.67 -16.46 4.70
CA SER A 443 -4.65 -16.49 6.18
C SER A 443 -5.01 -15.14 6.81
N LEU A 444 -4.78 -14.02 6.11
CA LEU A 444 -5.13 -12.68 6.57
C LEU A 444 -6.55 -12.28 6.15
N ASP A 445 -6.96 -12.67 4.94
CA ASP A 445 -8.25 -12.38 4.36
C ASP A 445 -8.76 -13.59 3.56
N SER A 446 -9.82 -14.21 4.08
CA SER A 446 -10.46 -15.36 3.41
C SER A 446 -11.64 -14.97 2.51
N THR A 447 -11.98 -13.68 2.46
CA THR A 447 -13.19 -13.17 1.80
C THR A 447 -12.97 -12.70 0.36
N ARG A 448 -11.82 -12.09 0.06
CA ARG A 448 -11.51 -11.54 -1.27
C ARG A 448 -10.83 -12.57 -2.18
N LEU A 449 -10.89 -12.30 -3.49
CA LEU A 449 -10.25 -13.11 -4.51
C LEU A 449 -8.76 -12.80 -4.59
N ILE A 450 -7.96 -13.76 -5.02
CA ILE A 450 -6.53 -13.58 -5.31
C ILE A 450 -6.31 -13.62 -6.82
N SER A 451 -5.44 -12.75 -7.32
CA SER A 451 -5.00 -12.72 -8.71
C SER A 451 -3.50 -12.39 -8.83
N ALA A 452 -3.00 -12.39 -10.05
CA ALA A 452 -1.73 -11.83 -10.48
C ALA A 452 -1.80 -11.58 -11.99
N ALA A 453 -1.10 -10.57 -12.53
CA ALA A 453 -0.97 -10.40 -13.97
C ALA A 453 0.09 -11.37 -14.52
N LEU A 454 -0.39 -12.49 -15.05
CA LEU A 454 0.42 -13.62 -15.51
C LEU A 454 0.95 -13.40 -16.94
N LEU A 455 1.94 -14.19 -17.31
CA LEU A 455 2.52 -14.19 -18.65
C LEU A 455 1.72 -15.07 -19.61
N THR A 456 1.74 -14.68 -20.88
CA THR A 456 1.14 -15.42 -21.99
C THR A 456 2.23 -15.95 -22.91
N ARG A 457 1.99 -17.08 -23.58
CA ARG A 457 2.85 -17.57 -24.68
C ARG A 457 2.03 -17.80 -25.94
N SER A 458 2.70 -17.94 -27.09
CA SER A 458 2.05 -18.27 -28.35
C SER A 458 2.59 -19.58 -28.90
N GLU A 459 1.70 -20.47 -29.33
CA GLU A 459 2.05 -21.75 -29.94
C GLU A 459 1.05 -22.08 -31.05
N ASN A 460 1.55 -22.42 -32.25
CA ASN A 460 0.73 -22.78 -33.42
C ASN A 460 -0.39 -21.77 -33.74
N GLY A 461 -0.15 -20.47 -33.52
CA GLY A 461 -1.11 -19.40 -33.78
C GLY A 461 -2.20 -19.21 -32.72
N ILE A 462 -2.08 -19.90 -31.57
CA ILE A 462 -2.98 -19.76 -30.41
C ILE A 462 -2.22 -19.06 -29.28
N ASN A 463 -2.84 -18.07 -28.65
CA ASN A 463 -2.33 -17.45 -27.43
C ASN A 463 -2.77 -18.29 -26.22
N ILE A 464 -1.83 -18.63 -25.37
CA ILE A 464 -2.01 -19.60 -24.28
C ILE A 464 -1.66 -18.93 -22.95
N VAL A 465 -2.57 -19.07 -21.98
CA VAL A 465 -2.40 -18.62 -20.60
C VAL A 465 -2.31 -19.84 -19.69
N ASP A 466 -1.16 -20.50 -19.68
CA ASP A 466 -0.90 -21.74 -18.94
C ASP A 466 0.17 -21.60 -17.85
N ASP A 467 0.45 -20.37 -17.40
CA ASP A 467 1.27 -20.13 -16.21
C ASP A 467 0.72 -20.94 -15.03
N THR A 468 1.56 -21.76 -14.40
CA THR A 468 1.21 -22.64 -13.29
C THR A 468 0.57 -21.92 -12.09
N LEU A 469 0.82 -20.61 -11.91
CA LEU A 469 0.13 -19.83 -10.88
C LEU A 469 -1.38 -19.68 -11.14
N GLY A 470 -1.84 -19.91 -12.38
CA GLY A 470 -3.27 -19.99 -12.70
C GLY A 470 -4.01 -21.05 -11.86
N ALA A 471 -3.32 -22.10 -11.40
CA ALA A 471 -3.90 -23.07 -10.47
C ALA A 471 -4.10 -22.51 -9.04
N VAL A 472 -3.30 -21.52 -8.64
CA VAL A 472 -3.25 -20.96 -7.26
C VAL A 472 -4.21 -19.78 -7.07
N VAL A 473 -4.34 -18.93 -8.08
CA VAL A 473 -5.20 -17.72 -8.06
C VAL A 473 -6.67 -18.06 -8.23
N ASP A 474 -7.58 -17.19 -7.78
CA ASP A 474 -9.02 -17.38 -7.97
C ASP A 474 -9.50 -16.82 -9.33
N VAL A 475 -8.82 -15.79 -9.84
CA VAL A 475 -9.04 -15.16 -11.15
C VAL A 475 -7.74 -15.26 -11.96
N VAL A 476 -7.81 -15.76 -13.19
CA VAL A 476 -6.66 -15.82 -14.09
C VAL A 476 -6.58 -14.50 -14.84
N ALA A 477 -5.57 -13.70 -14.54
CA ALA A 477 -5.36 -12.43 -15.22
C ALA A 477 -4.05 -12.41 -16.00
N PHE A 478 -4.01 -11.65 -17.08
CA PHE A 478 -2.82 -11.50 -17.90
C PHE A 478 -2.83 -10.16 -18.65
N ASN A 479 -1.65 -9.71 -19.02
CA ASN A 479 -1.46 -8.52 -19.84
C ASN A 479 -1.28 -8.93 -21.31
N GLN A 480 -1.83 -8.15 -22.24
CA GLN A 480 -1.62 -8.39 -23.66
C GLN A 480 -1.63 -7.06 -24.43
N TYR A 481 -0.71 -6.93 -25.39
CA TYR A 481 -0.51 -5.68 -26.12
C TYR A 481 -0.48 -5.90 -27.63
N ARG A 482 -1.34 -6.80 -28.14
CA ARG A 482 -1.38 -7.14 -29.56
C ARG A 482 -1.69 -5.90 -30.40
N GLY A 483 -0.82 -5.66 -31.38
CA GLY A 483 -0.83 -4.48 -32.24
C GLY A 483 0.09 -3.36 -31.74
N TRP A 484 0.40 -3.29 -30.44
CA TRP A 484 1.29 -2.27 -29.88
C TRP A 484 2.72 -2.76 -29.72
N TYR A 485 3.05 -3.59 -28.73
CA TYR A 485 4.44 -4.06 -28.55
C TYR A 485 4.81 -5.20 -29.51
N GLY A 486 3.81 -5.86 -30.10
CA GLY A 486 4.02 -6.92 -31.07
C GLY A 486 2.72 -7.44 -31.65
N GLY A 487 2.83 -8.38 -32.60
CA GLY A 487 1.69 -8.95 -33.32
C GLY A 487 1.09 -8.01 -34.36
N ASN A 488 0.30 -8.59 -35.29
CA ASN A 488 -0.37 -7.83 -36.32
C ASN A 488 -1.75 -7.35 -35.81
N LEU A 489 -1.98 -6.04 -35.87
CA LEU A 489 -3.21 -5.39 -35.43
C LEU A 489 -4.42 -5.70 -36.32
N GLU A 490 -4.23 -5.77 -37.64
CA GLU A 490 -5.32 -6.06 -38.58
C GLU A 490 -5.93 -7.45 -38.36
N THR A 491 -5.11 -8.38 -37.87
CA THR A 491 -5.52 -9.77 -37.57
C THR A 491 -5.80 -9.99 -36.09
N ALA A 492 -5.81 -8.92 -35.27
CA ALA A 492 -6.12 -9.05 -33.85
C ALA A 492 -7.49 -9.69 -33.60
N PRO A 493 -8.58 -9.36 -34.33
CA PRO A 493 -9.87 -10.02 -34.13
C PRO A 493 -9.84 -11.54 -34.36
N ASP A 494 -8.88 -12.05 -35.14
CA ASP A 494 -8.75 -13.47 -35.44
C ASP A 494 -7.91 -14.24 -34.41
N ALA A 495 -7.43 -13.56 -33.36
CA ALA A 495 -6.70 -14.22 -32.28
C ALA A 495 -7.54 -15.32 -31.64
N LYS A 496 -6.91 -16.46 -31.41
CA LYS A 496 -7.46 -17.52 -30.59
C LYS A 496 -6.77 -17.50 -29.23
N TRP A 497 -7.54 -17.69 -28.19
CA TRP A 497 -7.07 -17.75 -26.81
C TRP A 497 -7.43 -19.10 -26.21
N PHE A 498 -6.51 -19.65 -25.41
CA PHE A 498 -6.72 -20.87 -24.67
C PHE A 498 -6.21 -20.70 -23.24
N CYS A 499 -7.07 -21.03 -22.28
CA CYS A 499 -6.75 -21.09 -20.87
C CYS A 499 -7.17 -22.47 -20.36
N PRO A 500 -6.26 -23.28 -19.80
CA PRO A 500 -6.61 -24.62 -19.30
C PRO A 500 -7.39 -24.58 -17.98
N TYR A 501 -7.54 -23.41 -17.36
CA TYR A 501 -8.19 -23.24 -16.06
C TYR A 501 -9.66 -22.85 -16.24
N ASN A 502 -10.58 -23.63 -15.65
CA ASN A 502 -12.00 -23.27 -15.56
C ASN A 502 -12.23 -22.20 -14.46
N LYS A 503 -11.71 -21.00 -14.70
CA LYS A 503 -11.72 -19.84 -13.80
C LYS A 503 -12.04 -18.57 -14.59
N PRO A 504 -12.51 -17.49 -13.93
CA PRO A 504 -12.74 -16.23 -14.62
C PRO A 504 -11.43 -15.68 -15.17
N ILE A 505 -11.53 -15.06 -16.36
CA ILE A 505 -10.41 -14.45 -17.05
C ILE A 505 -10.55 -12.93 -17.00
N VAL A 506 -9.44 -12.23 -16.70
CA VAL A 506 -9.36 -10.77 -16.75
C VAL A 506 -8.13 -10.35 -17.54
N VAL A 507 -8.32 -9.61 -18.63
CA VAL A 507 -7.20 -8.91 -19.28
C VAL A 507 -6.86 -7.68 -18.44
N SER A 508 -5.82 -7.79 -17.61
CA SER A 508 -5.46 -6.77 -16.61
C SER A 508 -4.80 -5.54 -17.23
N GLU A 509 -4.23 -5.67 -18.42
CA GLU A 509 -3.72 -4.58 -19.25
C GLU A 509 -3.86 -4.92 -20.73
N PHE A 510 -4.28 -3.92 -21.51
CA PHE A 510 -4.10 -3.86 -22.95
C PHE A 510 -4.20 -2.41 -23.43
N GLY A 511 -3.69 -2.13 -24.63
CA GLY A 511 -3.80 -0.80 -25.24
C GLY A 511 -2.53 -0.37 -25.94
N GLY A 512 -2.35 0.95 -26.06
CA GLY A 512 -1.23 1.59 -26.73
C GLY A 512 -1.22 3.10 -26.48
N GLY A 513 -0.20 3.78 -26.97
CA GLY A 513 0.00 5.22 -26.76
C GLY A 513 -0.53 6.09 -27.89
N ALA A 514 -1.08 7.25 -27.53
CA ALA A 514 -1.34 8.37 -28.43
C ALA A 514 -1.01 9.71 -27.73
N LEU A 515 -0.64 10.71 -28.52
CA LEU A 515 -0.53 12.08 -28.05
C LEU A 515 -1.85 12.81 -28.35
N GLN A 516 -2.49 13.36 -27.32
CA GLN A 516 -3.72 14.13 -27.49
C GLN A 516 -3.53 15.27 -28.50
N GLY A 517 -4.46 15.39 -29.45
CA GLY A 517 -4.43 16.35 -30.55
C GLY A 517 -3.51 15.99 -31.71
N LYS A 518 -2.76 14.87 -31.64
CA LYS A 518 -1.98 14.38 -32.78
C LYS A 518 -2.87 13.49 -33.66
N HIS A 519 -3.13 13.98 -34.87
CA HIS A 519 -3.92 13.27 -35.89
C HIS A 519 -3.05 12.72 -37.01
N GLY A 520 -3.47 11.62 -37.62
CA GLY A 520 -2.84 11.03 -38.80
C GLY A 520 -3.53 9.76 -39.28
N ASP A 521 -2.79 8.89 -39.98
CA ASP A 521 -3.35 7.62 -40.47
C ASP A 521 -3.64 6.64 -39.33
N LYS A 522 -4.63 5.77 -39.51
CA LYS A 522 -4.96 4.68 -38.56
C LYS A 522 -3.82 3.68 -38.32
N THR A 523 -2.78 3.71 -39.16
CA THR A 523 -1.57 2.88 -39.05
C THR A 523 -0.37 3.66 -38.53
N GLU A 524 -0.47 4.98 -38.34
CA GLU A 524 0.58 5.82 -37.79
C GLU A 524 0.54 5.80 -36.26
N ARG A 525 1.52 5.16 -35.61
CA ARG A 525 1.59 5.14 -34.15
C ARG A 525 1.65 6.56 -33.56
N TRP A 526 1.14 6.68 -32.34
CA TRP A 526 1.02 7.92 -31.57
C TRP A 526 -0.09 8.89 -32.01
N THR A 527 -0.84 8.58 -33.08
CA THR A 527 -2.03 9.35 -33.45
C THR A 527 -3.26 8.85 -32.70
N GLU A 528 -4.26 9.71 -32.55
CA GLU A 528 -5.56 9.32 -32.00
C GLU A 528 -6.25 8.28 -32.87
N GLU A 529 -6.15 8.39 -34.20
CA GLU A 529 -6.75 7.44 -35.15
C GLU A 529 -6.16 6.04 -35.03
N TYR A 530 -4.85 5.92 -34.79
CA TYR A 530 -4.22 4.64 -34.50
C TYR A 530 -4.74 4.05 -33.19
N LEU A 531 -4.88 4.84 -32.13
CA LEU A 531 -5.40 4.36 -30.85
C LEU A 531 -6.86 3.89 -30.98
N VAL A 532 -7.69 4.65 -31.69
CA VAL A 532 -9.07 4.26 -31.99
C VAL A 532 -9.11 2.94 -32.76
N TYR A 533 -8.26 2.79 -33.77
CA TYR A 533 -8.17 1.55 -34.53
C TYR A 533 -7.68 0.38 -33.67
N LEU A 534 -6.67 0.61 -32.82
CA LEU A 534 -6.14 -0.35 -31.87
C LEU A 534 -7.23 -0.90 -30.95
N TYR A 535 -8.01 0.00 -30.32
CA TYR A 535 -9.10 -0.38 -29.43
C TYR A 535 -10.22 -1.13 -30.15
N LYS A 536 -10.63 -0.68 -31.36
CA LYS A 536 -11.65 -1.40 -32.15
C LYS A 536 -11.26 -2.84 -32.45
N GLN A 537 -10.02 -3.07 -32.88
CA GLN A 537 -9.54 -4.41 -33.22
C GLN A 537 -9.36 -5.29 -31.97
N ASN A 538 -8.84 -4.71 -30.87
CA ASN A 538 -8.66 -5.45 -29.63
C ASN A 538 -10.00 -5.77 -28.96
N ILE A 539 -10.98 -4.87 -28.92
CA ILE A 539 -12.31 -5.17 -28.36
C ILE A 539 -12.96 -6.34 -29.12
N ALA A 540 -12.92 -6.31 -30.47
CA ALA A 540 -13.44 -7.41 -31.29
C ALA A 540 -12.72 -8.75 -31.07
N MET A 541 -11.47 -8.73 -30.60
CA MET A 541 -10.73 -9.91 -30.15
C MET A 541 -11.19 -10.36 -28.75
N LEU A 542 -11.29 -9.42 -27.81
CA LEU A 542 -11.63 -9.69 -26.40
C LEU A 542 -13.07 -10.21 -26.24
N ASP A 543 -14.00 -9.82 -27.13
CA ASP A 543 -15.37 -10.34 -27.17
C ASP A 543 -15.46 -11.87 -27.40
N LYS A 544 -14.34 -12.52 -27.75
CA LYS A 544 -14.25 -13.96 -28.04
C LYS A 544 -13.51 -14.75 -26.95
N ILE A 545 -13.05 -14.11 -25.88
CA ILE A 545 -12.24 -14.71 -24.81
C ILE A 545 -13.10 -15.16 -23.64
#